data_AF-A0A4P5WJ73-F1
#
_entry.id   AF-A0A4P5WJ73-F1
#
_cell.length_a   1.000
_cell.length_b   1.000
_cell.length_c   1.000
_cell.angle_alpha   90.00
_cell.angle_beta   90.00
_cell.angle_gamma   90.00
#
_symmetry.space_group_name_H-M   'P 1'
#
loop_
_entity.id
_entity.type
_entity.pdbx_description
1 polymer ?
#
loop_
_entity_poly.entity_id
_entity_poly.type
_entity_poly.pdbx_seq_one_letter_code
_entity_poly.pdbx_strand_id
1 'polypeptide(L)' 'MGRTERQREIARRRKRKTGLAKVRERFAASKNEGEKAQLLAKARRMSPFIELE' A
#
# COMPACT_ATOMS: atom_id res chain seq x y z
N MET A 1 -11.08 -9.55 25.67
CA MET A 1 -9.66 -9.83 25.37
C MET A 1 -9.22 -9.03 24.15
N GLY A 2 -8.57 -7.89 24.36
CA GLY A 2 -8.08 -7.03 23.27
C GLY A 2 -6.75 -7.52 22.70
N ARG A 3 -6.42 -7.10 21.48
CA ARG A 3 -5.09 -7.35 20.90
C ARG A 3 -4.01 -6.70 21.75
N THR A 4 -2.96 -7.45 22.07
CA THR A 4 -1.72 -6.90 22.65
C THR A 4 -1.08 -5.90 21.68
N GLU A 5 -0.22 -5.02 22.17
CA GLU A 5 0.42 -3.99 21.33
C GLU A 5 1.17 -4.60 20.14
N ARG A 6 1.92 -5.69 20.39
CA ARG A 6 2.59 -6.47 19.35
C ARG A 6 1.61 -6.99 18.29
N GLN A 7 0.45 -7.51 18.71
CA GLN A 7 -0.57 -7.97 17.77
C GLN A 7 -1.19 -6.83 16.96
N ARG A 8 -1.40 -5.64 17.57
CA ARG A 8 -1.88 -4.44 16.85
C ARG A 8 -0.88 -3.97 15.83
N GLU A 9 0.41 -3.99 16.16
CA GLU A 9 1.48 -3.63 15.23
C GLU A 9 1.55 -4.61 14.05
N ILE A 10 1.54 -5.92 14.32
CA ILE A 10 1.53 -6.95 13.27
C ILE A 10 0.31 -6.77 12.36
N ALA A 11 -0.87 -6.49 12.94
CA ALA A 11 -2.07 -6.23 12.15
C ALA A 11 -1.91 -4.98 11.26
N ARG A 12 -1.33 -3.88 11.78
CA ARG A 12 -1.02 -2.68 10.99
C ARG A 12 -0.04 -2.97 9.86
N ARG A 13 1.04 -3.72 10.12
CA ARG A 13 2.03 -4.15 9.11
C ARG A 13 1.37 -4.99 8.01
N ARG A 14 0.56 -5.99 8.39
CA ARG A 14 -0.18 -6.83 7.44
C ARG A 14 -1.14 -6.02 6.57
N LYS A 15 -1.91 -5.11 7.18
CA LYS A 15 -2.83 -4.21 6.45
C LYS A 15 -2.09 -3.31 5.47
N ARG A 16 -0.93 -2.79 5.85
CA ARG A 16 -0.07 -2.00 4.95
C ARG A 16 0.43 -2.84 3.78
N LYS A 17 0.92 -4.06 4.04
CA LYS A 17 1.40 -4.99 3.00
C LYS A 17 0.31 -5.31 1.97
N THR A 18 -0.90 -5.66 2.44
CA THR A 18 -2.02 -5.97 1.53
C THR A 18 -2.51 -4.75 0.76
N GLY A 19 -2.52 -3.57 1.39
CA GLY A 19 -2.85 -2.32 0.71
C GLY A 19 -1.87 -1.99 -0.43
N LEU A 20 -0.56 -2.17 -0.18
CA LEU A 20 0.48 -1.94 -1.19
C LEU A 20 0.41 -2.95 -2.34
N ALA A 21 0.16 -4.23 -2.05
CA ALA A 21 -0.02 -5.25 -3.10
C ALA A 21 -1.16 -4.87 -4.07
N LYS A 22 -2.32 -4.46 -3.54
CA LYS A 22 -3.45 -4.01 -4.37
C LYS A 22 -3.13 -2.79 -5.23
N VAL A 23 -2.32 -1.86 -4.71
CA VAL A 23 -1.90 -0.68 -5.48
C VAL A 23 -0.90 -1.05 -6.57
N ARG A 24 0.02 -1.99 -6.29
CA ARG A 24 0.94 -2.56 -7.30
C ARG A 24 0.19 -3.23 -8.44
N GLU A 25 -0.75 -4.11 -8.13
CA GLU A 25 -1.58 -4.79 -9.12
C GLU A 25 -2.34 -3.79 -10.01
N ARG A 26 -2.94 -2.76 -9.41
CA ARG A 26 -3.63 -1.70 -10.16
C ARG A 26 -2.68 -0.86 -11.00
N PHE A 27 -1.49 -0.56 -10.49
CA PHE A 27 -0.49 0.23 -11.20
C PHE A 27 0.04 -0.52 -12.43
N ALA A 28 0.29 -1.82 -12.30
CA ALA A 28 0.69 -2.68 -13.39
C ALA A 28 -0.44 -2.86 -14.43
N ALA A 29 -1.70 -2.87 -14.01
CA ALA A 29 -2.87 -3.01 -14.89
C ALA A 29 -3.27 -1.70 -15.60
N SER A 30 -3.05 -0.54 -14.97
CA SER A 30 -3.40 0.76 -15.55
C SER A 30 -2.50 1.10 -16.74
N LYS A 31 -3.13 1.41 -17.89
CA LYS A 31 -2.45 1.92 -19.09
C LYS A 31 -2.44 3.45 -19.17
N ASN A 32 -3.19 4.11 -18.28
CA ASN A 32 -3.33 5.56 -18.24
C ASN A 32 -2.31 6.17 -17.27
N GLU A 33 -1.53 7.14 -17.75
CA GLU A 33 -0.51 7.85 -16.98
C GLU A 33 -1.12 8.64 -15.80
N GLY A 34 -2.32 9.19 -15.97
CA GLY A 34 -3.02 9.92 -14.90
C GLY A 34 -3.41 9.01 -13.72
N GLU A 35 -3.84 7.78 -14.01
CA GLU A 35 -4.15 6.79 -12.98
C GLU A 35 -2.89 6.27 -12.29
N LYS A 36 -1.81 6.06 -13.05
CA LYS A 36 -0.50 5.68 -12.51
C LYS A 36 0.01 6.71 -11.50
N ALA A 37 -0.10 8.01 -11.80
CA ALA A 37 0.28 9.08 -10.89
C ALA A 37 -0.55 9.07 -9.58
N GLN A 38 -1.86 8.86 -9.68
CA GLN A 38 -2.74 8.77 -8.51
C GLN A 38 -2.44 7.54 -7.65
N LEU A 39 -2.17 6.40 -8.27
CA LEU A 39 -1.79 5.16 -7.58
C LEU A 39 -0.43 5.30 -6.89
N LEU A 40 0.55 5.96 -7.53
CA LEU A 40 1.83 6.31 -6.92
C LEU A 40 1.66 7.22 -5.69
N ALA A 41 0.86 8.28 -5.80
CA ALA A 41 0.58 9.17 -4.67
C ALA A 41 -0.13 8.43 -3.51
N LYS A 42 -0.99 7.46 -3.83
CA LYS A 42 -1.64 6.58 -2.83
C LYS A 42 -0.65 5.63 -2.18
N ALA A 43 0.30 5.08 -2.95
CA ALA A 43 1.35 4.22 -2.44
C ALA A 43 2.30 4.98 -1.50
N ARG A 44 2.76 6.16 -1.91
CA ARG A 44 3.64 7.03 -1.11
C ARG A 44 3.03 7.45 0.23
N ARG A 45 1.70 7.67 0.29
CA ARG A 45 0.99 7.91 1.54
C ARG A 45 1.02 6.72 2.52
N MET A 46 1.05 5.49 2.02
CA MET A 46 1.11 4.29 2.85
C MET A 46 2.55 3.93 3.27
N SER A 47 3.52 4.22 2.41
CA SER A 47 4.94 3.99 2.63
C SER A 47 5.73 5.05 1.86
N PRO A 48 6.37 6.01 2.55
CA PRO A 48 7.08 7.12 1.91
C PRO A 48 8.17 6.68 0.92
N PHE A 49 8.83 5.55 1.21
CA PHE A 49 9.94 5.01 0.44
C PHE A 49 9.52 3.94 -0.57
N ILE A 50 8.25 3.93 -0.99
CA ILE A 50 7.79 2.93 -1.95
C ILE A 50 8.16 3.37 -3.36
N GLU A 51 8.96 2.55 -4.03
CA GLU A 51 9.19 2.63 -5.47
C GLU A 51 8.27 1.61 -6.13
N LEU A 52 7.43 2.11 -7.03
CA LEU A 52 6.59 1.31 -7.92
C LEU A 52 7.23 1.45 -9.30
N GLU A 53 8.17 0.56 -9.60
CA GLU A 53 8.68 0.35 -10.97
C GLU A 53 7.60 -0.28 -11.85
#